data_AF-A0A2M3Z717-F1
#
_entry.id   AF-A0A2M3Z717-F1
#
_cell.length_a   1.000
_cell.length_b   1.000
_cell.length_c   1.000
_cell.angle_alpha   90.00
_cell.angle_beta   90.00
_cell.angle_gamma   90.00
#
_symmetry.space_group_name_H-M   'P 1'
#
loop_
_entity.id
_entity.type
_entity.pdbx_description
1 polymer ?
#
loop_
_entity_poly.entity_id
_entity_poly.type
_entity_poly.pdbx_seq_one_letter_code
_entity_poly.pdbx_strand_id
1 'polypeptide(L)'
;LSVSLLFFGVSLLVVSDGSPLSSESSESDEYEVVGILGEIRKQCKSKTRSNAAFTVVMESVEQAIECVSNFDAENFVNDFDELTNATRGTFFDKYCPQVRLLVSCHDGMLAAVRPCLKEGTFNLVEALFDSMPDALDLACKNDGEIIFKLKDQQRLECIKQKADQISACANALANNLNGDWEDSKLTQEQCSMLANFRQCMKEQLDLCDLSDIVNIYDIPMNAMLS
;
A
#
# COMPACT_ATOMS: atom_id res chain seq x y z
N LEU A 1 -4.94 3.99 -15.49
CA LEU A 1 -4.46 4.18 -14.11
C LEU A 1 -5.68 4.09 -13.22
N SER A 2 -6.07 2.86 -12.89
CA SER A 2 -7.28 2.57 -12.12
C SER A 2 -7.03 2.86 -10.64
N VAL A 3 -8.12 2.96 -9.87
CA VAL A 3 -8.30 3.12 -8.41
C VAL A 3 -7.29 2.38 -7.50
N SER A 4 -6.48 1.49 -8.05
CA SER A 4 -5.25 0.99 -7.44
C SER A 4 -4.49 2.08 -6.67
N LEU A 5 -4.33 3.29 -7.24
CA LEU A 5 -3.63 4.44 -6.62
C LEU A 5 -4.23 4.93 -5.29
N LEU A 6 -5.49 4.61 -4.98
CA LEU A 6 -6.16 5.05 -3.75
C LEU A 6 -6.03 4.07 -2.58
N PHE A 7 -5.56 2.83 -2.82
CA PHE A 7 -5.45 1.78 -1.80
C PHE A 7 -4.02 1.25 -1.61
N PHE A 8 -2.99 2.03 -1.97
CA PHE A 8 -1.57 1.67 -1.78
C PHE A 8 -1.09 1.77 -0.32
N GLY A 9 -1.80 1.11 0.60
CA GLY A 9 -1.22 0.64 1.85
C GLY A 9 -0.43 -0.66 1.69
N VAL A 10 -0.66 -1.41 0.59
CA VAL A 10 -0.11 -2.77 0.42
C VAL A 10 0.64 -2.99 -0.91
N SER A 11 0.50 -2.12 -1.91
CA SER A 11 1.12 -2.36 -3.23
C SER A 11 2.48 -1.68 -3.46
N LEU A 12 3.19 -1.29 -2.40
CA LEU A 12 4.60 -0.88 -2.48
C LEU A 12 5.58 -2.03 -2.83
N LEU A 13 5.09 -3.26 -3.05
CA LEU A 13 5.94 -4.40 -3.43
C LEU A 13 5.40 -5.26 -4.60
N VAL A 14 4.36 -4.81 -5.30
CA VAL A 14 3.92 -5.52 -6.52
C VAL A 14 4.56 -4.87 -7.74
N VAL A 15 5.79 -5.29 -8.02
CA VAL A 15 6.31 -5.27 -9.38
C VAL A 15 5.31 -6.06 -10.23
N SER A 16 4.71 -5.36 -11.19
CA SER A 16 3.85 -5.93 -12.21
C SER A 16 4.57 -7.08 -12.95
N ASP A 17 4.06 -8.29 -12.81
CA ASP A 17 3.99 -9.27 -13.88
C ASP A 17 2.76 -10.16 -13.65
N GLY A 18 1.83 -10.11 -14.60
CA GLY A 18 0.55 -10.81 -14.51
C GLY A 18 0.72 -12.31 -14.70
N SER A 19 0.05 -13.10 -13.86
CA SER A 19 -0.48 -14.41 -14.24
C SER A 19 -1.67 -14.77 -13.33
N PRO A 20 -2.78 -15.32 -13.88
CA PRO A 20 -3.99 -15.64 -13.14
C PRO A 20 -3.80 -16.88 -12.26
N LEU A 21 -4.37 -16.83 -11.04
CA LEU A 21 -4.54 -18.00 -10.18
C LEU A 21 -5.45 -19.02 -10.88
N SER A 22 -4.91 -20.18 -11.25
CA SER A 22 -5.70 -21.37 -11.58
C SER A 22 -5.73 -22.29 -10.36
N SER A 23 -6.94 -22.55 -9.89
CA SER A 23 -7.27 -23.59 -8.91
C SER A 23 -7.16 -24.97 -9.52
N GLU A 24 -6.44 -25.90 -8.89
CA GLU A 24 -6.82 -27.32 -8.83
C GLU A 24 -6.03 -28.07 -7.74
N SER A 25 -6.73 -29.01 -7.11
CA SER A 25 -6.40 -29.74 -5.88
C SER A 25 -5.46 -30.95 -6.07
N SER A 26 -4.48 -31.14 -5.17
CA SER A 26 -4.13 -32.44 -4.52
C SER A 26 -2.92 -32.30 -3.58
N GLU A 27 -2.87 -33.18 -2.57
CA GLU A 27 -2.02 -33.14 -1.36
C GLU A 27 -0.49 -33.24 -1.57
N SER A 28 0.21 -32.60 -0.62
CA SER A 28 1.62 -32.72 -0.20
C SER A 28 2.71 -32.50 -1.26
N ASP A 29 3.11 -31.24 -1.48
CA ASP A 29 4.39 -30.67 -0.99
C ASP A 29 4.63 -29.29 -1.62
N GLU A 30 4.90 -28.32 -0.74
CA GLU A 30 5.42 -26.97 -0.99
C GLU A 30 4.93 -26.22 -2.25
N TYR A 31 3.82 -25.50 -2.12
CA TYR A 31 3.56 -24.34 -2.99
C TYR A 31 4.76 -23.40 -2.94
N GLU A 32 5.39 -23.12 -4.09
CA GLU A 32 6.39 -22.07 -4.23
C GLU A 32 5.64 -20.74 -4.16
N VAL A 33 5.52 -20.21 -2.96
CA VAL A 33 4.88 -18.93 -2.73
C VAL A 33 5.85 -17.85 -3.21
N VAL A 34 5.51 -17.17 -4.31
CA VAL A 34 6.35 -16.15 -4.95
C VAL A 34 6.09 -14.78 -4.30
N GLY A 35 7.08 -13.88 -4.35
CA GLY A 35 6.96 -12.51 -3.86
C GLY A 35 7.02 -12.39 -2.33
N ILE A 36 6.28 -11.43 -1.79
CA ILE A 36 6.32 -11.04 -0.36
C ILE A 36 6.01 -12.22 0.57
N LEU A 37 5.01 -13.03 0.23
CA LEU A 37 4.61 -14.18 1.05
C LEU A 37 5.69 -15.28 1.07
N GLY A 38 6.47 -15.43 -0.01
CA GLY A 38 7.63 -16.32 -0.04
C GLY A 38 8.73 -15.86 0.91
N GLU A 39 8.96 -14.54 0.98
CA GLU A 39 9.92 -13.96 1.91
C GLU A 39 9.45 -14.08 3.36
N ILE A 40 8.17 -13.81 3.63
CA ILE A 40 7.58 -14.00 4.96
C ILE A 40 7.75 -15.47 5.40
N ARG A 41 7.48 -16.45 4.53
CA ARG A 41 7.70 -17.87 4.84
C ARG A 41 9.15 -18.15 5.24
N LYS A 42 10.13 -17.63 4.49
CA LYS A 42 11.55 -17.77 4.82
C LYS A 42 11.87 -17.18 6.19
N GLN A 43 11.37 -15.99 6.49
CA GLN A 43 11.62 -15.34 7.78
C GLN A 43 10.93 -16.06 8.95
N CYS A 44 9.68 -16.48 8.78
CA CYS A 44 8.96 -17.32 9.75
C CYS A 44 9.77 -18.59 10.06
N LYS A 45 10.23 -19.31 9.04
CA LYS A 45 11.02 -20.55 9.20
C LYS A 45 12.36 -20.29 9.87
N SER A 46 13.05 -19.20 9.49
CA SER A 46 14.34 -18.81 10.08
C SER A 46 14.22 -18.51 11.59
N LYS A 47 13.18 -17.76 11.99
CA LYS A 47 13.00 -17.35 13.40
C LYS A 47 12.36 -18.40 14.29
N THR A 48 11.33 -19.08 13.80
CA THR A 48 10.54 -20.01 14.61
C THR A 48 10.98 -21.46 14.44
N ARG A 49 11.89 -21.74 13.50
CA ARG A 49 12.34 -23.09 13.11
C ARG A 49 11.20 -24.00 12.62
N SER A 50 10.06 -23.41 12.24
CA SER A 50 8.84 -24.10 11.84
C SER A 50 8.08 -23.30 10.79
N ASN A 51 7.22 -23.97 10.02
CA ASN A 51 6.25 -23.31 9.12
C ASN A 51 4.93 -22.99 9.83
N ALA A 52 4.73 -23.40 11.09
CA ALA A 52 3.47 -23.19 11.80
C ALA A 52 3.07 -21.71 11.89
N ALA A 53 4.04 -20.82 12.14
CA ALA A 53 3.79 -19.37 12.14
C ALA A 53 3.35 -18.85 10.76
N PHE A 54 3.90 -19.41 9.68
CA PHE A 54 3.50 -19.06 8.32
C PHE A 54 2.08 -19.54 7.99
N THR A 55 1.65 -20.70 8.51
CA THR A 55 0.25 -21.15 8.39
C THR A 55 -0.71 -20.15 9.04
N VAL A 56 -0.41 -19.66 10.23
CA VAL A 56 -1.23 -18.63 10.91
C VAL A 56 -1.27 -17.32 10.12
N VAL A 57 -0.16 -16.94 9.46
CA VAL A 57 -0.15 -15.79 8.54
C VAL A 57 -1.11 -16.03 7.38
N MET A 58 -1.08 -17.20 6.74
CA MET A 58 -1.98 -17.52 5.62
C MET A 58 -3.46 -17.49 6.03
N GLU A 59 -3.80 -18.06 7.18
CA GLU A 59 -5.16 -17.99 7.74
C GLU A 59 -5.60 -16.54 7.97
N SER A 60 -4.69 -15.68 8.44
CA SER A 60 -4.97 -14.26 8.68
C SER A 60 -5.10 -13.46 7.38
N VAL A 61 -4.37 -13.85 6.32
CA VAL A 61 -4.54 -13.27 4.98
C VAL A 61 -5.91 -13.63 4.40
N GLU A 62 -6.37 -14.87 4.56
CA GLU A 62 -7.71 -15.29 4.14
C GLU A 62 -8.81 -14.48 4.86
N GLN A 63 -8.67 -14.29 6.17
CA GLN A 63 -9.58 -13.43 6.95
C GLN A 63 -9.56 -11.97 6.49
N ALA A 64 -8.38 -11.42 6.17
CA ALA A 64 -8.28 -10.07 5.63
C ALA A 64 -8.97 -9.95 4.26
N ILE A 65 -8.84 -10.95 3.39
CA ILE A 65 -9.54 -11.01 2.10
C ILE A 65 -11.06 -11.05 2.30
N GLU A 66 -11.54 -11.88 3.23
CA GLU A 66 -12.97 -11.95 3.56
C GLU A 66 -13.48 -10.60 4.13
N CYS A 67 -12.71 -9.96 5.00
CA CYS A 67 -13.03 -8.66 5.57
C CYS A 67 -13.22 -7.60 4.48
N VAL A 68 -12.35 -7.57 3.47
CA VAL A 68 -12.48 -6.61 2.35
C VAL A 68 -13.50 -7.01 1.29
N SER A 69 -13.91 -8.28 1.23
CA SER A 69 -14.83 -8.78 0.19
C SER A 69 -16.20 -8.11 0.19
N ASN A 70 -16.60 -7.51 1.32
CA ASN A 70 -17.84 -6.77 1.44
C ASN A 70 -17.80 -5.37 0.78
N PHE A 71 -16.62 -4.92 0.35
CA PHE A 71 -16.48 -3.66 -0.36
C PHE A 71 -16.83 -3.81 -1.84
N ASP A 72 -17.79 -3.01 -2.29
CA ASP A 72 -18.21 -2.99 -3.69
C ASP A 72 -17.22 -2.17 -4.53
N ALA A 73 -16.09 -2.79 -4.86
CA ALA A 73 -15.03 -2.17 -5.63
C ALA A 73 -15.47 -1.77 -7.05
N GLU A 74 -16.40 -2.52 -7.65
CA GLU A 74 -16.94 -2.22 -8.97
C GLU A 74 -17.75 -0.92 -8.95
N ASN A 75 -18.70 -0.81 -8.02
CA ASN A 75 -19.47 0.42 -7.88
C ASN A 75 -18.61 1.59 -7.41
N PHE A 76 -17.59 1.38 -6.58
CA PHE A 76 -16.64 2.44 -6.24
C PHE A 76 -15.95 3.01 -7.48
N VAL A 77 -15.43 2.15 -8.35
CA VAL A 77 -14.76 2.58 -9.59
C VAL A 77 -15.73 3.30 -10.51
N ASN A 78 -16.92 2.74 -10.74
CA ASN A 78 -17.93 3.34 -11.61
C ASN A 78 -18.37 4.72 -11.08
N ASP A 79 -18.71 4.82 -9.80
CA ASP A 79 -19.11 6.08 -9.17
C ASP A 79 -17.96 7.10 -9.19
N PHE A 80 -16.71 6.65 -9.05
CA PHE A 80 -15.53 7.52 -9.14
C PHE A 80 -15.32 8.04 -10.57
N ASP A 81 -15.55 7.21 -11.57
CA ASP A 81 -15.43 7.58 -12.98
C ASP A 81 -16.48 8.62 -13.40
N GLU A 82 -17.68 8.57 -12.81
CA GLU A 82 -18.76 9.55 -13.00
C GLU A 82 -18.70 10.76 -12.06
N LEU A 83 -17.72 10.79 -11.14
CA LEU A 83 -17.61 11.81 -10.11
C LEU A 83 -17.48 13.23 -10.69
N THR A 84 -18.31 14.15 -10.18
CA THR A 84 -18.28 15.57 -10.52
C THR A 84 -18.13 16.42 -9.27
N ASN A 85 -17.83 17.72 -9.45
CA ASN A 85 -17.76 18.65 -8.33
C ASN A 85 -19.10 18.78 -7.57
N ALA A 86 -20.23 18.54 -8.25
CA ALA A 86 -21.56 18.58 -7.61
C ALA A 86 -21.89 17.29 -6.83
N THR A 87 -21.31 16.16 -7.23
CA THR A 87 -21.62 14.84 -6.65
C THR A 87 -20.57 14.34 -5.67
N ARG A 88 -19.46 15.06 -5.49
CA ARG A 88 -18.35 14.63 -4.62
C ARG A 88 -18.73 14.44 -3.15
N GLY A 89 -19.59 15.31 -2.59
CA GLY A 89 -20.06 15.15 -1.21
C GLY A 89 -20.72 13.79 -1.00
N THR A 90 -21.70 13.46 -1.84
CA THR A 90 -22.40 12.16 -1.81
C THR A 90 -21.45 10.97 -2.01
N PHE A 91 -20.47 11.09 -2.89
CA PHE A 91 -19.48 10.03 -3.14
C PHE A 91 -18.63 9.76 -1.90
N PHE A 92 -18.00 10.79 -1.33
CA PHE A 92 -17.11 10.61 -0.19
C PHE A 92 -17.89 10.28 1.10
N ASP A 93 -19.12 10.78 1.27
CA ASP A 93 -20.02 10.36 2.35
C ASP A 93 -20.37 8.87 2.28
N LYS A 94 -20.55 8.33 1.06
CA LYS A 94 -20.82 6.91 0.83
C LYS A 94 -19.59 6.04 1.11
N TYR A 95 -18.43 6.41 0.59
CA TYR A 95 -17.27 5.51 0.51
C TYR A 95 -16.24 5.69 1.63
N CYS A 96 -16.02 6.89 2.17
CA CYS A 96 -15.04 7.08 3.24
C CYS A 96 -15.33 6.23 4.51
N PRO A 97 -16.58 6.12 4.98
CA PRO A 97 -16.89 5.22 6.10
C PRO A 97 -16.60 3.75 5.77
N GLN A 98 -16.89 3.31 4.53
CA GLN A 98 -16.64 1.94 4.10
C GLN A 98 -15.14 1.66 4.08
N VAL A 99 -14.34 2.54 3.45
CA VAL A 99 -12.88 2.39 3.39
C VAL A 99 -12.27 2.41 4.79
N ARG A 100 -12.80 3.22 5.72
CA ARG A 100 -12.32 3.23 7.11
C ARG A 100 -12.49 1.87 7.80
N LEU A 101 -13.57 1.15 7.53
CA LEU A 101 -13.76 -0.21 8.03
C LEU A 101 -12.74 -1.18 7.42
N LEU A 102 -12.37 -0.97 6.15
CA LEU A 102 -11.36 -1.80 5.48
C LEU A 102 -9.96 -1.59 6.05
N VAL A 103 -9.66 -0.37 6.53
CA VAL A 103 -8.36 -0.10 7.14
C VAL A 103 -8.11 -1.04 8.31
N SER A 104 -9.10 -1.43 9.12
CA SER A 104 -8.89 -2.42 10.21
C SER A 104 -8.76 -3.88 9.76
N CYS A 105 -8.93 -4.21 8.48
CA CYS A 105 -8.87 -5.61 8.02
C CYS A 105 -7.47 -6.23 8.14
N HIS A 106 -6.42 -5.43 8.35
CA HIS A 106 -5.04 -5.92 8.43
C HIS A 106 -4.60 -6.31 9.86
N ASP A 107 -5.36 -5.96 10.91
CA ASP A 107 -4.95 -6.13 12.31
C ASP A 107 -4.54 -7.58 12.63
N GLY A 108 -5.33 -8.54 12.16
CA GLY A 108 -5.06 -9.98 12.33
C GLY A 108 -3.79 -10.41 11.60
N MET A 109 -3.57 -9.91 10.38
CA MET A 109 -2.35 -10.18 9.60
C MET A 109 -1.11 -9.58 10.27
N LEU A 110 -1.21 -8.36 10.80
CA LEU A 110 -0.13 -7.71 11.53
C LEU A 110 0.23 -8.54 12.78
N ALA A 111 -0.76 -8.94 13.58
CA ALA A 111 -0.52 -9.81 14.72
C ALA A 111 0.14 -11.16 14.33
N ALA A 112 -0.31 -11.77 13.23
CA ALA A 112 0.18 -13.05 12.76
C ALA A 112 1.63 -13.00 12.22
N VAL A 113 2.05 -11.88 11.62
CA VAL A 113 3.40 -11.73 11.06
C VAL A 113 4.46 -11.41 12.11
N ARG A 114 4.07 -10.94 13.31
CA ARG A 114 4.97 -10.59 14.42
C ARG A 114 6.04 -11.66 14.72
N PRO A 115 5.74 -12.96 14.89
CA PRO A 115 6.76 -13.98 15.15
C PRO A 115 7.74 -14.18 13.99
N CYS A 116 7.37 -13.75 12.78
CA CYS A 116 8.17 -13.93 11.58
C CYS A 116 9.16 -12.79 11.34
N LEU A 117 8.90 -11.58 11.82
CA LEU A 117 9.72 -10.40 11.53
C LEU A 117 10.68 -10.04 12.67
N LYS A 118 11.80 -9.39 12.34
CA LYS A 118 12.64 -8.66 13.31
C LYS A 118 11.86 -7.48 13.89
N GLU A 119 12.22 -7.06 15.11
CA GLU A 119 11.47 -6.03 15.83
C GLU A 119 11.40 -4.72 15.06
N GLY A 120 12.51 -4.25 14.47
CA GLY A 120 12.50 -3.04 13.64
C GLY A 120 11.63 -3.16 12.39
N THR A 121 11.75 -4.28 11.67
CA THR A 121 10.92 -4.55 10.49
C THR A 121 9.44 -4.57 10.85
N PHE A 122 9.08 -5.18 11.99
CA PHE A 122 7.71 -5.17 12.45
C PHE A 122 7.25 -3.77 12.82
N ASN A 123 8.03 -3.00 13.59
CA ASN A 123 7.64 -1.66 14.02
C ASN A 123 7.44 -0.72 12.82
N LEU A 124 8.23 -0.89 11.76
CA LEU A 124 8.04 -0.16 10.50
C LEU A 124 6.69 -0.51 9.85
N VAL A 125 6.39 -1.80 9.75
CA VAL A 125 5.14 -2.29 9.14
C VAL A 125 3.93 -1.88 9.99
N GLU A 126 4.03 -1.98 11.31
CA GLU A 126 3.02 -1.50 12.27
C GLU A 126 2.79 0.01 12.10
N ALA A 127 3.83 0.84 12.08
CA ALA A 127 3.69 2.27 11.89
C ALA A 127 3.06 2.64 10.53
N LEU A 128 3.40 1.92 9.45
CA LEU A 128 2.75 2.08 8.14
C LEU A 128 1.24 1.85 8.25
N PHE A 129 0.84 0.76 8.90
CA PHE A 129 -0.54 0.34 9.03
C PHE A 129 -1.36 1.24 9.99
N ASP A 130 -0.80 1.58 11.15
CA ASP A 130 -1.42 2.45 12.15
C ASP A 130 -1.68 3.87 11.63
N SER A 131 -0.92 4.31 10.63
CA SER A 131 -1.06 5.64 10.01
C SER A 131 -2.08 5.71 8.87
N MET A 132 -2.59 4.57 8.39
CA MET A 132 -3.58 4.52 7.31
C MET A 132 -4.88 5.27 7.61
N PRO A 133 -5.44 5.24 8.85
CA PRO A 133 -6.62 6.03 9.19
C PRO A 133 -6.40 7.53 8.98
N ASP A 134 -5.25 8.07 9.38
CA ASP A 134 -4.92 9.49 9.23
C ASP A 134 -4.76 9.88 7.75
N ALA A 135 -4.14 9.01 6.95
CA ALA A 135 -4.03 9.19 5.50
C ALA A 135 -5.41 9.20 4.83
N LEU A 136 -6.30 8.29 5.24
CA LEU A 136 -7.68 8.24 4.76
C LEU A 136 -8.46 9.50 5.15
N ASP A 137 -8.31 9.98 6.38
CA ASP A 137 -8.97 11.20 6.85
C ASP A 137 -8.57 12.41 6.01
N LEU A 138 -7.28 12.52 5.64
CA LEU A 138 -6.83 13.57 4.72
C LEU A 138 -7.38 13.37 3.30
N ALA A 139 -7.43 12.14 2.80
CA ALA A 139 -7.98 11.83 1.48
C ALA A 139 -9.48 12.13 1.38
N CYS A 140 -10.22 11.99 2.48
CA CYS A 140 -11.65 12.23 2.59
C CYS A 140 -12.02 13.69 2.93
N LYS A 141 -11.04 14.49 3.38
CA LYS A 141 -11.26 15.87 3.82
C LYS A 141 -11.86 16.74 2.72
N ASN A 142 -12.79 17.61 3.10
CA ASN A 142 -13.47 18.57 2.21
C ASN A 142 -14.10 17.91 0.98
N ASP A 143 -14.86 16.83 1.18
CA ASP A 143 -15.45 16.00 0.12
C ASP A 143 -14.37 15.50 -0.86
N GLY A 144 -13.28 15.01 -0.27
CA GLY A 144 -12.10 14.48 -0.97
C GLY A 144 -11.49 15.45 -1.98
N GLU A 145 -11.33 16.72 -1.58
CA GLU A 145 -10.80 17.80 -2.43
C GLU A 145 -9.48 17.43 -3.12
N ILE A 146 -8.56 16.78 -2.39
CA ILE A 146 -7.26 16.35 -2.91
C ILE A 146 -7.43 15.23 -3.93
N ILE A 147 -8.24 14.22 -3.61
CA ILE A 147 -8.50 13.07 -4.50
C ILE A 147 -9.25 13.50 -5.76
N PHE A 148 -10.20 14.43 -5.63
CA PHE A 148 -10.97 14.96 -6.74
C PHE A 148 -10.09 15.66 -7.79
N LYS A 149 -8.89 16.14 -7.43
CA LYS A 149 -7.91 16.67 -8.40
C LYS A 149 -7.53 15.65 -9.47
N LEU A 150 -7.62 14.36 -9.19
CA LEU A 150 -7.36 13.27 -10.14
C LEU A 150 -8.45 13.11 -11.20
N LYS A 151 -9.59 13.80 -11.08
CA LYS A 151 -10.63 13.84 -12.14
C LYS A 151 -10.31 14.83 -13.25
N ASP A 152 -9.37 15.74 -13.04
CA ASP A 152 -8.96 16.70 -14.06
C ASP A 152 -8.15 16.01 -15.17
N GLN A 153 -8.64 16.08 -16.41
CA GLN A 153 -7.99 15.41 -17.53
C GLN A 153 -6.62 16.01 -17.88
N GLN A 154 -6.41 17.31 -17.69
CA GLN A 154 -5.12 17.94 -17.99
C GLN A 154 -4.06 17.46 -17.00
N ARG A 155 -4.42 17.38 -15.71
CA ARG A 155 -3.55 16.82 -14.67
C ARG A 155 -3.26 15.35 -14.91
N LEU A 156 -4.26 14.53 -15.26
CA LEU A 156 -4.05 13.12 -15.59
C LEU A 156 -3.11 12.93 -16.79
N GLU A 157 -3.27 13.74 -17.84
CA GLU A 157 -2.39 13.69 -19.00
C GLU A 157 -0.96 14.13 -18.64
N CYS A 158 -0.80 15.14 -17.78
CA CYS A 158 0.49 15.52 -17.23
C CYS A 158 1.16 14.35 -16.47
N ILE A 159 0.44 13.65 -15.58
CA ILE A 159 1.00 12.48 -14.87
C ILE A 159 1.49 11.42 -15.85
N LYS A 160 0.71 11.13 -16.91
CA LYS A 160 1.12 10.15 -17.93
C LYS A 160 2.41 10.56 -18.63
N GLN A 161 2.59 11.84 -18.93
CA GLN A 161 3.83 12.38 -19.50
C GLN A 161 5.01 12.32 -18.52
N LYS A 162 4.74 12.22 -17.22
CA LYS A 162 5.74 12.05 -16.15
C LYS A 162 5.93 10.60 -15.71
N ALA A 163 5.25 9.64 -16.34
CA ALA A 163 5.24 8.25 -15.90
C ALA A 163 6.66 7.64 -15.81
N ASP A 164 7.53 7.95 -16.78
CA ASP A 164 8.91 7.46 -16.78
C ASP A 164 9.75 8.05 -15.64
N GLN A 165 9.57 9.34 -15.33
CA GLN A 165 10.28 10.01 -14.22
C GLN A 165 9.76 9.54 -12.86
N ILE A 166 8.44 9.35 -12.73
CA ILE A 166 7.82 8.78 -11.53
C ILE A 166 8.32 7.34 -11.32
N SER A 167 8.36 6.54 -12.39
CA SER A 167 8.94 5.20 -12.37
C SER A 167 10.41 5.23 -11.99
N ALA A 168 11.19 6.20 -12.49
CA ALA A 168 12.58 6.37 -12.09
C ALA A 168 12.74 6.69 -10.59
N CYS A 169 11.86 7.50 -9.99
CA CYS A 169 11.83 7.72 -8.53
C CYS A 169 11.63 6.39 -7.78
N ALA A 170 10.64 5.59 -8.19
CA ALA A 170 10.33 4.31 -7.55
C ALA A 170 11.45 3.27 -7.74
N ASN A 171 12.04 3.19 -8.94
CA ASN A 171 13.15 2.28 -9.23
C ASN A 171 14.41 2.66 -8.46
N ALA A 172 14.68 3.95 -8.26
CA ALA A 172 15.78 4.41 -7.41
C ALA A 172 15.59 3.94 -5.96
N LEU A 173 14.37 3.96 -5.44
CA LEU A 173 14.08 3.37 -4.13
C LEU A 173 14.28 1.85 -4.16
N ALA A 174 13.60 1.13 -5.06
CA ALA A 174 13.62 -0.33 -5.13
C ALA A 174 15.04 -0.92 -5.29
N ASN A 175 15.86 -0.34 -6.17
CA ASN A 175 17.23 -0.81 -6.40
C ASN A 175 18.12 -0.68 -5.17
N ASN A 176 17.84 0.30 -4.31
CA ASN A 176 18.62 0.55 -3.11
C ASN A 176 17.99 -0.08 -1.85
N LEU A 177 16.73 -0.52 -1.92
CA LEU A 177 16.06 -1.30 -0.86
C LEU A 177 16.41 -2.80 -0.86
N ASN A 178 17.18 -3.29 -1.84
CA ASN A 178 17.69 -4.67 -1.91
C ASN A 178 18.75 -5.02 -0.83
N GLY A 179 18.80 -4.25 0.26
CA GLY A 179 19.65 -4.51 1.42
C GLY A 179 18.92 -5.34 2.47
N ASP A 180 19.69 -5.99 3.34
CA ASP A 180 19.17 -6.72 4.48
C ASP A 180 18.68 -5.70 5.53
N TRP A 181 17.37 -5.63 5.77
CA TRP A 181 16.75 -4.71 6.75
C TRP A 181 16.98 -5.26 8.17
N GLU A 182 18.25 -5.53 8.48
CA GLU A 182 18.67 -6.37 9.60
C GLU A 182 18.42 -5.74 10.96
N ASP A 183 18.34 -4.42 11.01
CA ASP A 183 18.37 -3.67 12.24
C ASP A 183 17.01 -3.11 12.67
N SER A 184 16.88 -2.95 13.98
CA SER A 184 15.72 -2.44 14.69
C SER A 184 15.27 -1.02 14.28
N LYS A 185 16.06 -0.33 13.45
CA LYS A 185 15.87 1.06 13.03
C LYS A 185 16.33 1.23 11.59
N LEU A 186 15.63 2.07 10.85
CA LEU A 186 16.13 2.56 9.56
C LEU A 186 17.50 3.19 9.78
N THR A 187 18.49 2.78 8.97
CA THR A 187 19.79 3.43 8.97
C THR A 187 19.66 4.86 8.47
N GLN A 188 20.62 5.74 8.80
CA GLN A 188 20.66 7.10 8.26
C GLN A 188 20.59 7.12 6.72
N GLU A 189 21.17 6.09 6.08
CA GLU A 189 21.12 5.90 4.64
C GLU A 189 19.71 5.53 4.14
N GLN A 190 19.02 4.64 4.83
CA GLN A 190 17.64 4.27 4.51
C GLN A 190 16.66 5.44 4.71
N CYS A 191 16.82 6.23 5.79
CA CYS A 191 16.05 7.45 5.98
C CYS A 191 16.32 8.49 4.87
N SER A 192 17.59 8.66 4.49
CA SER A 192 17.99 9.54 3.38
C SER A 192 17.37 9.10 2.06
N MET A 193 17.32 7.79 1.81
CA MET A 193 16.73 7.22 0.60
C MET A 193 15.22 7.44 0.52
N LEU A 194 14.48 7.23 1.62
CA LEU A 194 13.05 7.50 1.70
C LEU A 194 12.75 9.00 1.53
N ALA A 195 13.58 9.87 2.12
CA ALA A 195 13.49 11.32 1.93
C ALA A 195 13.75 11.75 0.48
N ASN A 196 14.75 11.15 -0.19
CA ASN A 196 15.04 11.40 -1.61
C ASN A 196 13.92 10.92 -2.51
N PHE A 197 13.34 9.75 -2.25
CA PHE A 197 12.17 9.23 -2.96
C PHE A 197 10.98 10.19 -2.83
N ARG A 198 10.67 10.60 -1.60
CA ARG A 198 9.61 11.58 -1.30
C ARG A 198 9.81 12.87 -2.08
N GLN A 199 11.02 13.43 -2.05
CA GLN A 199 11.35 14.67 -2.75
C GLN A 199 11.22 14.50 -4.27
N CYS A 200 11.70 13.39 -4.83
CA CYS A 200 11.56 13.06 -6.26
C CYS A 200 10.09 13.00 -6.69
N MET A 201 9.25 12.28 -5.94
CA MET A 201 7.81 12.18 -6.20
C MET A 201 7.13 13.55 -6.13
N LYS A 202 7.47 14.34 -5.12
CA LYS A 202 6.94 15.71 -4.98
C LYS A 202 7.29 16.58 -6.16
N GLU A 203 8.54 16.60 -6.59
CA GLU A 203 8.98 17.39 -7.75
C GLU A 203 8.24 16.99 -9.03
N GLN A 204 8.01 15.70 -9.28
CA GLN A 204 7.27 15.27 -10.47
C GLN A 204 5.78 15.63 -10.40
N LEU A 205 5.15 15.48 -9.23
CA LEU A 205 3.71 15.76 -9.05
C LEU A 205 3.40 17.26 -8.98
N ASP A 206 4.32 18.08 -8.48
CA ASP A 206 4.16 19.54 -8.43
C ASP A 206 4.08 20.15 -9.83
N LEU A 207 4.81 19.59 -10.81
CA LEU A 207 4.72 19.97 -12.22
C LEU A 207 3.32 19.74 -12.82
N CYS A 208 2.49 18.92 -12.17
CA CYS A 208 1.12 18.63 -12.56
C CYS A 208 0.08 19.26 -11.61
N ASP A 209 0.49 20.15 -10.70
CA ASP A 209 -0.38 20.74 -9.67
C ASP A 209 -1.09 19.67 -8.79
N LEU A 210 -0.33 18.63 -8.45
CA LEU A 210 -0.75 17.48 -7.65
C LEU A 210 0.15 17.24 -6.44
N SER A 211 0.96 18.23 -6.04
CA SER A 211 1.82 18.09 -4.87
C SER A 211 1.03 17.84 -3.57
N ASP A 212 -0.24 18.28 -3.49
CA ASP A 212 -1.09 17.97 -2.34
C ASP A 212 -1.38 16.48 -2.17
N ILE A 213 -1.32 15.69 -3.25
CA ILE A 213 -1.47 14.22 -3.17
C ILE A 213 -0.33 13.63 -2.35
N VAL A 214 0.87 14.21 -2.42
CA VAL A 214 2.03 13.77 -1.62
C VAL A 214 1.74 13.87 -0.13
N ASN A 215 0.94 14.85 0.31
CA ASN A 215 0.60 14.99 1.73
C ASN A 215 -0.15 13.77 2.28
N ILE A 216 -0.91 13.05 1.44
CA ILE A 216 -1.60 11.80 1.83
C ILE A 216 -0.58 10.69 2.05
N TYR A 217 0.39 10.55 1.15
CA TYR A 217 1.47 9.55 1.25
C TYR A 217 2.52 9.90 2.31
N ASP A 218 2.67 11.18 2.63
CA ASP A 218 3.62 11.65 3.63
C ASP A 218 3.26 11.16 5.03
N ILE A 219 1.97 10.95 5.32
CA ILE A 219 1.52 10.46 6.63
C ILE A 219 2.16 9.09 6.95
N PRO A 220 1.94 8.03 6.15
CA PRO A 220 2.58 6.74 6.38
C PRO A 220 4.09 6.77 6.24
N MET A 221 4.62 7.56 5.31
CA MET A 221 6.07 7.70 5.16
C MET A 221 6.73 8.31 6.40
N ASN A 222 6.12 9.33 7.01
CA ASN A 222 6.66 9.96 8.21
C ASN A 222 6.50 9.05 9.43
N ALA A 223 5.40 8.28 9.53
CA ALA A 223 5.20 7.31 10.61
C ALA A 223 6.27 6.20 10.58
N MET A 224 6.64 5.73 9.39
CA MET A 224 7.74 4.78 9.21
C MET A 224 9.13 5.36 9.58
N LEU A 225 9.29 6.68 9.52
CA LEU A 225 10.57 7.39 9.74
C LEU A 225 10.77 7.89 11.18
N SER A 226 9.72 7.86 12.01
CA SER A 226 9.73 8.37 13.40
C SER A 226 10.23 7.34 14.41
#